data_AF-A0A5E7RBU9-F1
#
_entry.id   AF-A0A5E7RBU9-F1
#
_cell.length_a   1.000
_cell.length_b   1.000
_cell.length_c   1.000
_cell.angle_alpha   90.00
_cell.angle_beta   90.00
_cell.angle_gamma   90.00
#
_symmetry.space_group_name_H-M   'P 1'
#
loop_
_entity.id
_entity.type
_entity.pdbx_description
1 polymer ?
#
loop_
_entity_poly.entity_id
_entity_poly.type
_entity_poly.pdbx_seq_one_letter_code
_entity_poly.pdbx_strand_id
1 'polypeptide(L)'
;MPNHRLSFLYYKKLIFSLEKKFVDGIPAKHDRLLCDLPDSSKYYQKLYLEQVESFNLGVPAMKGPLPLDENCKYCSKFHLANLKTIDKDLDISTGKDLEDKFQDFLQEILSTECPGATVKRADKKNLHNPDFLIEHSGKPIIWIEFKVIFRPYLTISKLNPNYQCYSHSLTLDISNGKKLINQRELVESQNIGIDNCIYVYWYDLPCVKGIFWMAAKHVYKHQDNQTTYERRIVPGDKTPQGKLRAAVKKIYLPLHEMNDFYSIFSLIRAKLRHMPKK
;
A
#
# COMPACT_ATOMS: atom_id res chain seq x y z
N MET A 1 18.17 7.15 -12.54
CA MET A 1 16.99 7.30 -11.65
C MET A 1 15.91 8.29 -12.17
N PRO A 2 15.37 8.24 -13.41
CA PRO A 2 14.28 9.16 -13.83
C PRO A 2 12.88 8.78 -13.28
N ASN A 3 12.68 7.50 -12.97
CA ASN A 3 11.36 6.91 -12.76
C ASN A 3 10.68 7.31 -11.44
N HIS A 4 11.45 7.66 -10.40
CA HIS A 4 10.88 8.05 -9.11
C HIS A 4 10.11 9.37 -9.18
N ARG A 5 10.54 10.30 -10.04
CA ARG A 5 9.83 11.57 -10.25
C ARG A 5 8.46 11.32 -10.87
N LEU A 6 8.38 10.36 -11.79
CA LEU A 6 7.12 9.92 -12.41
C LEU A 6 6.21 9.24 -11.39
N SER A 7 6.75 8.38 -10.53
CA SER A 7 5.99 7.75 -9.45
C SER A 7 5.32 8.75 -8.53
N PHE A 8 6.09 9.73 -8.03
CA PHE A 8 5.53 10.75 -7.14
C PHE A 8 4.55 11.68 -7.89
N LEU A 9 4.83 12.01 -9.16
CA LEU A 9 3.90 12.76 -10.01
C LEU A 9 2.57 12.02 -10.21
N TYR A 10 2.60 10.70 -10.43
CA TYR A 10 1.39 9.89 -10.57
C TYR A 10 0.59 9.81 -9.27
N TYR A 11 1.26 9.69 -8.13
CA TYR A 11 0.59 9.85 -6.84
C TYR A 11 -0.10 11.22 -6.73
N LYS A 12 0.57 12.32 -7.11
CA LYS A 12 -0.06 13.66 -7.13
C LYS A 12 -1.27 13.73 -8.06
N LYS A 13 -1.17 13.14 -9.26
CA LYS A 13 -2.30 13.07 -10.19
C LYS A 13 -3.48 12.32 -9.58
N LEU A 14 -3.24 11.19 -8.91
CA LEU A 14 -4.28 10.43 -8.24
C LEU A 14 -4.97 11.26 -7.15
N ILE A 15 -4.23 11.94 -6.26
CA ILE A 15 -4.88 12.71 -5.19
C ILE A 15 -5.64 13.93 -5.73
N PHE A 16 -5.15 14.55 -6.82
CA PHE A 16 -5.83 15.70 -7.44
C PHE A 16 -7.04 15.31 -8.29
N SER A 17 -7.18 14.03 -8.68
CA SER A 17 -8.40 13.56 -9.35
C SER A 17 -9.53 13.24 -8.36
N LEU A 18 -9.27 13.25 -7.05
CA LEU A 18 -10.28 12.99 -6.03
C LEU A 18 -11.16 14.21 -5.77
N GLU A 19 -12.47 13.99 -5.72
CA GLU A 19 -13.41 15.03 -5.32
C GLU A 19 -13.28 15.36 -3.82
N LYS A 20 -13.39 16.63 -3.45
CA LYS A 20 -13.28 17.07 -2.05
C LYS A 20 -14.23 16.32 -1.11
N LYS A 21 -15.48 16.11 -1.54
CA LYS A 21 -16.51 15.38 -0.76
C LYS A 21 -16.07 13.97 -0.38
N PHE A 22 -15.27 13.35 -1.24
CA PHE A 22 -14.74 12.01 -1.05
C PHE A 22 -13.65 12.01 0.03
N VAL A 23 -12.68 12.92 -0.10
CA VAL A 23 -11.62 13.12 0.90
C VAL A 23 -12.22 13.45 2.27
N ASP A 24 -13.28 14.26 2.28
CA ASP A 24 -13.95 14.66 3.51
C ASP A 24 -14.65 13.51 4.25
N GLY A 25 -15.07 12.47 3.52
CA GLY A 25 -15.72 11.28 4.05
C GLY A 25 -14.77 10.22 4.61
N ILE A 26 -13.45 10.35 4.43
CA ILE A 26 -12.49 9.33 4.88
C ILE A 26 -12.48 9.23 6.41
N PRO A 27 -12.73 8.04 6.98
CA PRO A 27 -12.66 7.82 8.41
C PRO A 27 -11.30 8.19 8.98
N ALA A 28 -11.30 8.79 10.16
CA ALA A 28 -10.08 9.13 10.89
C ALA A 28 -9.07 10.03 10.16
N LYS A 29 -9.52 10.81 9.16
CA LYS A 29 -8.68 11.77 8.41
C LYS A 29 -7.83 12.68 9.29
N HIS A 30 -6.71 13.13 8.74
CA HIS A 30 -5.84 14.15 9.34
C HIS A 30 -5.74 15.35 8.42
N ASP A 31 -5.31 16.51 8.94
CA ASP A 31 -5.29 17.79 8.20
C ASP A 31 -4.34 17.78 7.00
N ARG A 32 -3.51 16.74 6.92
CA ARG A 32 -2.50 16.52 5.87
C ARG A 32 -2.82 15.34 4.96
N LEU A 33 -4.04 14.81 5.01
CA LEU A 33 -4.44 13.63 4.25
C LEU A 33 -4.67 14.02 2.79
N LEU A 34 -4.10 13.25 1.85
CA LEU A 34 -4.32 13.42 0.41
C LEU A 34 -4.06 14.85 -0.06
N CYS A 35 -3.03 15.49 0.48
CA CYS A 35 -2.63 16.84 0.13
C CYS A 35 -1.17 16.91 -0.32
N ASP A 36 -0.92 17.78 -1.30
CA ASP A 36 0.44 18.06 -1.78
C ASP A 36 1.10 19.11 -0.88
N LEU A 37 1.75 18.66 0.19
CA LEU A 37 2.55 19.56 1.03
C LEU A 37 3.84 19.96 0.31
N PRO A 38 4.34 21.20 0.51
CA PRO A 38 5.60 21.67 -0.09
C PRO A 38 6.79 20.73 0.15
N ASP A 39 6.85 20.11 1.34
CA ASP A 39 7.93 19.20 1.72
C ASP A 39 7.71 17.74 1.28
N SER A 40 6.57 17.38 0.68
CA SER A 40 6.26 15.97 0.36
C SER A 40 7.31 15.33 -0.55
N SER A 41 7.81 16.08 -1.55
CA SER A 41 8.89 15.61 -2.44
C SER A 41 10.21 15.36 -1.69
N LYS A 42 10.56 16.26 -0.75
CA LYS A 42 11.75 16.14 0.09
C LYS A 42 11.64 14.91 1.00
N TYR A 43 10.46 14.68 1.57
CA TYR A 43 10.19 13.51 2.39
C TYR A 43 10.21 12.21 1.60
N TYR A 44 9.63 12.18 0.40
CA TYR A 44 9.72 11.04 -0.52
C TYR A 44 11.18 10.72 -0.87
N GLN A 45 11.99 11.75 -1.16
CA GLN A 45 13.42 11.56 -1.42
C GLN A 45 14.15 10.93 -0.22
N LYS A 46 14.05 11.55 0.96
CA LYS A 46 14.83 11.16 2.15
C LYS A 46 14.36 9.86 2.80
N LEU A 47 13.05 9.66 2.88
CA LEU A 47 12.47 8.54 3.61
C LEU A 47 12.11 7.36 2.73
N TYR A 48 12.18 7.49 1.41
CA TYR A 48 11.98 6.35 0.51
C TYR A 48 13.21 6.13 -0.38
N LEU A 49 13.54 7.07 -1.25
CA LEU A 49 14.56 6.83 -2.30
C LEU A 49 15.96 6.58 -1.74
N GLU A 50 16.43 7.41 -0.82
CA GLU A 50 17.73 7.22 -0.16
C GLU A 50 17.79 5.91 0.63
N GLN A 51 16.64 5.45 1.15
CA GLN A 51 16.54 4.23 1.95
C GLN A 51 16.55 2.98 1.05
N VAL A 52 15.86 3.02 -0.09
CA VAL A 52 15.95 1.99 -1.13
C VAL A 52 17.36 1.90 -1.68
N GLU A 53 18.01 3.03 -1.96
CA GLU A 53 19.40 3.06 -2.44
C GLU A 53 20.36 2.43 -1.42
N SER A 54 20.26 2.83 -0.15
CA SER A 54 21.06 2.25 0.93
C SER A 54 20.85 0.74 1.04
N PHE A 55 19.59 0.29 1.03
CA PHE A 55 19.24 -1.13 1.10
C PHE A 55 19.83 -1.93 -0.06
N ASN A 56 19.76 -1.41 -1.29
CA ASN A 56 20.32 -2.06 -2.48
C ASN A 56 21.85 -2.15 -2.45
N LEU A 57 22.51 -1.27 -1.69
CA LEU A 57 23.97 -1.32 -1.44
C LEU A 57 24.34 -2.27 -0.28
N GLY A 58 23.38 -2.98 0.31
CA GLY A 58 23.60 -3.83 1.48
C GLY A 58 23.84 -3.04 2.77
N VAL A 59 23.61 -1.73 2.75
CA VAL A 59 23.66 -0.89 3.95
C VAL A 59 22.32 -1.05 4.66
N PRO A 60 22.29 -1.44 5.95
CA PRO A 60 21.05 -1.48 6.72
C PRO A 60 20.31 -0.15 6.60
N ALA A 61 18.99 -0.19 6.37
CA ALA A 61 18.15 1.00 6.32
C ALA A 61 18.53 1.96 7.47
N MET A 62 18.92 3.18 7.09
CA MET A 62 19.86 3.95 7.88
C MET A 62 19.26 4.53 9.16
N LYS A 63 20.12 4.49 10.21
CA LYS A 63 20.20 5.36 11.39
C LYS A 63 20.49 6.85 11.03
N GLY A 64 19.90 7.37 9.95
CA GLY A 64 20.13 8.75 9.49
C GLY A 64 19.30 9.77 10.29
N PRO A 65 19.69 11.06 10.35
CA PRO A 65 18.90 12.07 11.03
C PRO A 65 17.55 12.17 10.32
N LEU A 66 16.55 11.56 10.94
CA LEU A 66 15.16 11.77 10.60
C LEU A 66 14.97 13.28 10.49
N PRO A 67 14.23 13.78 9.49
CA PRO A 67 13.94 15.20 9.45
C PRO A 67 13.15 15.53 10.70
N LEU A 68 13.78 15.94 11.81
CA LEU A 68 13.14 16.28 13.09
C LEU A 68 12.38 17.63 13.01
N ASP A 69 11.97 18.00 11.80
CA ASP A 69 11.21 19.19 11.50
C ASP A 69 9.73 19.01 11.88
N GLU A 70 8.93 20.05 11.67
CA GLU A 70 7.52 20.10 12.05
C GLU A 70 6.67 19.00 11.39
N ASN A 71 7.01 18.53 10.18
CA ASN A 71 6.26 17.45 9.54
C ASN A 71 6.51 16.10 10.21
N CYS A 72 7.74 15.81 10.63
CA CYS A 72 8.04 14.60 11.40
C CYS A 72 7.45 14.67 12.80
N LYS A 73 7.49 15.84 13.48
CA LYS A 73 6.80 16.03 14.76
C LYS A 73 5.30 15.81 14.61
N TYR A 74 4.68 16.35 13.55
CA TYR A 74 3.26 16.12 13.25
C TYR A 74 2.99 14.64 12.99
N CYS A 75 3.79 13.96 12.16
CA CYS A 75 3.65 12.53 11.89
C CYS A 75 3.73 11.73 13.19
N SER A 76 4.79 11.94 13.98
CA SER A 76 4.98 11.28 15.28
C SER A 76 3.80 11.50 16.23
N LYS A 77 3.26 12.72 16.31
CA LYS A 77 2.06 13.02 17.10
C LYS A 77 0.82 12.33 16.55
N PHE A 78 0.61 12.31 15.25
CA PHE A 78 -0.51 11.60 14.61
C PHE A 78 -0.51 10.10 14.95
N HIS A 79 0.67 9.49 15.07
CA HIS A 79 0.83 8.10 15.51
C HIS A 79 0.55 7.87 17.00
N LEU A 80 0.68 8.90 17.83
CA LEU A 80 0.48 8.83 19.28
C LEU A 80 -0.87 9.39 19.73
N ALA A 81 -1.52 10.21 18.89
CA ALA A 81 -2.79 10.82 19.16
C ALA A 81 -3.87 9.75 19.34
N ASN A 82 -4.71 9.93 20.36
CA ASN A 82 -5.67 8.94 20.83
C ASN A 82 -6.45 8.30 19.69
N LEU A 83 -6.53 6.97 19.75
CA LEU A 83 -7.13 6.10 18.76
C LEU A 83 -8.56 6.55 18.46
N LYS A 84 -8.76 7.18 17.30
CA LYS A 84 -10.09 7.50 16.77
C LYS A 84 -10.93 6.21 16.67
N THR A 85 -12.17 6.27 17.12
CA THR A 85 -13.17 5.21 16.96
C THR A 85 -13.32 4.88 15.48
N ILE A 86 -13.38 3.59 15.14
CA ILE A 86 -13.55 3.13 13.76
C ILE A 86 -15.02 2.79 13.56
N ASP A 87 -15.69 3.53 12.68
CA ASP A 87 -16.93 3.04 12.07
C ASP A 87 -16.52 2.06 10.96
N LYS A 88 -16.77 0.78 11.19
CA LYS A 88 -16.26 -0.26 10.29
C LYS A 88 -17.08 -0.37 9.01
N ASP A 89 -18.33 0.05 9.03
CA ASP A 89 -19.20 -0.06 7.86
C ASP A 89 -18.85 1.07 6.88
N LEU A 90 -18.63 2.28 7.41
CA LEU A 90 -18.08 3.41 6.65
C LEU A 90 -16.66 3.14 6.12
N ASP A 91 -15.81 2.46 6.89
CA ASP A 91 -14.47 2.06 6.46
C ASP A 91 -14.50 1.08 5.29
N ILE A 92 -15.45 0.13 5.28
CA ILE A 92 -15.64 -0.82 4.17
C ILE A 92 -16.14 -0.08 2.92
N SER A 93 -17.16 0.78 3.05
CA SER A 93 -17.69 1.51 1.88
C SER A 93 -16.64 2.45 1.29
N THR A 94 -15.91 3.19 2.15
CA THR A 94 -14.82 4.07 1.72
C THR A 94 -13.71 3.28 1.03
N GLY A 95 -13.36 2.09 1.55
CA GLY A 95 -12.37 1.21 0.93
C GLY A 95 -12.75 0.81 -0.49
N LYS A 96 -14.02 0.43 -0.71
CA LYS A 96 -14.53 0.09 -2.04
C LYS A 96 -14.48 1.28 -3.01
N ASP A 97 -14.88 2.46 -2.55
CA ASP A 97 -14.84 3.66 -3.38
C ASP A 97 -13.38 4.04 -3.74
N LEU A 98 -12.44 3.86 -2.81
CA LEU A 98 -11.01 4.05 -3.05
C LEU A 98 -10.46 3.06 -4.09
N GLU A 99 -10.89 1.80 -4.03
CA GLU A 99 -10.56 0.77 -5.04
C GLU A 99 -11.07 1.18 -6.42
N ASP A 100 -12.32 1.63 -6.52
CA ASP A 100 -12.92 2.03 -7.80
C ASP A 100 -12.18 3.26 -8.38
N LYS A 101 -11.87 4.28 -7.56
CA LYS A 101 -11.07 5.43 -7.99
C LYS A 101 -9.66 5.06 -8.41
N PHE A 102 -9.03 4.15 -7.69
CA PHE A 102 -7.70 3.66 -8.05
C PHE A 102 -7.73 2.87 -9.36
N GLN A 103 -8.78 2.06 -9.59
CA GLN A 103 -8.95 1.32 -10.85
C GLN A 103 -9.06 2.28 -12.04
N ASP A 104 -9.91 3.30 -11.96
CA ASP A 104 -10.08 4.30 -13.03
C ASP A 104 -8.76 5.01 -13.34
N PHE A 105 -8.07 5.46 -12.29
CA PHE A 105 -6.75 6.07 -12.40
C PHE A 105 -5.72 5.12 -13.03
N LEU A 106 -5.67 3.86 -12.58
CA LEU A 106 -4.73 2.88 -13.11
C LEU A 106 -5.01 2.59 -14.59
N GLN A 107 -6.28 2.53 -15.00
CA GLN A 107 -6.66 2.38 -16.40
C GLN A 107 -6.21 3.57 -17.25
N GLU A 108 -6.36 4.80 -16.76
CA GLU A 108 -5.88 6.02 -17.44
C GLU A 108 -4.37 5.94 -17.69
N ILE A 109 -3.58 5.61 -16.65
CA ILE A 109 -2.13 5.51 -16.78
C ILE A 109 -1.72 4.35 -17.69
N LEU A 110 -2.37 3.18 -17.57
CA LEU A 110 -2.12 2.02 -18.45
C LEU A 110 -2.33 2.37 -19.92
N SER A 111 -3.36 3.17 -20.23
CA SER A 111 -3.67 3.56 -21.61
C SER A 111 -2.54 4.34 -22.27
N THR A 112 -1.72 5.03 -21.45
CA THR A 112 -0.54 5.77 -21.91
C THR A 112 0.75 4.94 -21.83
N GLU A 113 0.98 4.28 -20.69
CA GLU A 113 2.27 3.61 -20.38
C GLU A 113 2.38 2.20 -20.98
N CYS A 114 1.25 1.53 -21.19
CA CYS A 114 1.13 0.15 -21.67
C CYS A 114 -0.09 0.01 -22.62
N PRO A 115 -0.09 0.66 -23.80
CA PRO A 115 -1.25 0.64 -24.70
C PRO A 115 -1.77 -0.77 -24.98
N GLY A 116 -3.09 -0.95 -24.89
CA GLY A 116 -3.76 -2.25 -25.05
C GLY A 116 -3.89 -3.09 -23.77
N ALA A 117 -3.24 -2.68 -22.68
CA ALA A 117 -3.48 -3.28 -21.37
C ALA A 117 -4.74 -2.67 -20.70
N THR A 118 -5.51 -3.51 -20.03
CA THR A 118 -6.73 -3.12 -19.30
C THR A 118 -6.73 -3.65 -17.89
N VAL A 119 -7.34 -2.93 -16.95
CA VAL A 119 -7.53 -3.35 -15.56
C VAL A 119 -9.00 -3.63 -15.26
N LYS A 120 -9.26 -4.70 -14.50
CA LYS A 120 -10.60 -5.03 -13.99
C LYS A 120 -10.55 -5.57 -12.56
N ARG A 121 -11.68 -5.51 -11.86
CA ARG A 121 -11.91 -6.18 -10.58
C ARG A 121 -11.86 -7.71 -10.75
N ALA A 122 -10.92 -8.35 -10.07
CA ALA A 122 -10.71 -9.80 -10.10
C ALA A 122 -11.45 -10.53 -8.97
N ASP A 123 -11.81 -9.81 -7.92
CA ASP A 123 -12.45 -10.30 -6.70
C ASP A 123 -13.99 -10.40 -6.80
N LYS A 124 -14.61 -9.81 -7.84
CA LYS A 124 -16.07 -9.84 -8.06
C LYS A 124 -16.69 -11.24 -8.07
N LYS A 125 -16.00 -12.22 -8.65
CA LYS A 125 -16.47 -13.62 -8.74
C LYS A 125 -15.98 -14.48 -7.57
N ASN A 126 -14.82 -14.16 -7.03
CA ASN A 126 -14.20 -14.88 -5.92
C ASN A 126 -13.47 -13.87 -5.02
N LEU A 127 -14.02 -13.60 -3.84
CA LEU A 127 -13.49 -12.63 -2.87
C LEU A 127 -12.10 -13.00 -2.30
N HIS A 128 -11.58 -14.18 -2.65
CA HIS A 128 -10.22 -14.62 -2.32
C HIS A 128 -9.20 -14.30 -3.42
N ASN A 129 -9.64 -13.93 -4.62
CA ASN A 129 -8.72 -13.43 -5.64
C ASN A 129 -8.10 -12.09 -5.19
N PRO A 130 -6.93 -11.73 -5.73
CA PRO A 130 -6.44 -10.36 -5.65
C PRO A 130 -7.47 -9.36 -6.22
N ASP A 131 -7.47 -8.15 -5.68
CA ASP A 131 -8.48 -7.11 -5.99
C ASP A 131 -8.57 -6.78 -7.49
N PHE A 132 -7.43 -6.64 -8.18
CA PHE A 132 -7.38 -6.31 -9.60
C PHE A 132 -6.61 -7.33 -10.45
N LEU A 133 -7.00 -7.40 -11.72
CA LEU A 133 -6.28 -8.10 -12.78
C LEU A 133 -6.00 -7.12 -13.92
N ILE A 134 -4.72 -7.01 -14.29
CA ILE A 134 -4.30 -6.38 -15.54
C ILE A 134 -4.19 -7.47 -16.60
N GLU A 135 -4.83 -7.26 -17.74
CA GLU A 135 -4.81 -8.16 -18.88
C GLU A 135 -4.41 -7.43 -20.17
N HIS A 136 -3.93 -8.18 -21.15
CA HIS A 136 -3.67 -7.69 -22.49
C HIS A 136 -4.21 -8.70 -23.51
N SER A 137 -5.09 -8.25 -24.40
CA SER A 137 -5.78 -9.12 -25.38
C SER A 137 -6.46 -10.35 -24.73
N GLY A 138 -7.06 -10.15 -23.55
CA GLY A 138 -7.75 -11.20 -22.79
C GLY A 138 -6.83 -12.20 -22.05
N LYS A 139 -5.50 -11.99 -22.08
CA LYS A 139 -4.55 -12.81 -21.32
C LYS A 139 -4.14 -12.09 -20.04
N PRO A 140 -4.15 -12.78 -18.88
CA PRO A 140 -3.70 -12.19 -17.62
C PRO A 140 -2.21 -11.83 -17.69
N ILE A 141 -1.85 -10.65 -17.17
CA ILE A 141 -0.47 -10.15 -17.09
C ILE A 141 -0.01 -10.11 -15.64
N ILE A 142 -0.78 -9.44 -14.79
CA ILE A 142 -0.45 -9.26 -13.38
C ILE A 142 -1.71 -9.14 -12.55
N TRP A 143 -1.68 -9.73 -11.38
CA TRP A 143 -2.70 -9.62 -10.35
C TRP A 143 -2.20 -8.66 -9.27
N ILE A 144 -3.10 -7.83 -8.77
CA ILE A 144 -2.79 -6.80 -7.78
C ILE A 144 -3.70 -7.02 -6.57
N GLU A 145 -3.11 -7.29 -5.42
CA GLU A 145 -3.76 -7.06 -4.14
C GLU A 145 -3.55 -5.59 -3.77
N PHE A 146 -4.63 -4.84 -3.58
CA PHE A 146 -4.60 -3.42 -3.32
C PHE A 146 -4.86 -3.12 -1.85
N LYS A 147 -4.10 -2.17 -1.31
CA LYS A 147 -4.24 -1.73 0.07
C LYS A 147 -4.10 -0.22 0.13
N VAL A 148 -4.99 0.40 0.89
CA VAL A 148 -4.94 1.83 1.17
C VAL A 148 -4.67 2.04 2.64
N ILE A 149 -3.68 2.88 2.95
CA ILE A 149 -3.22 3.13 4.31
C ILE A 149 -3.07 4.63 4.53
N PHE A 150 -4.07 5.19 5.22
CA PHE A 150 -4.15 6.61 5.59
C PHE A 150 -4.01 6.85 7.08
N ARG A 151 -3.95 5.76 7.85
CA ARG A 151 -3.92 5.81 9.30
C ARG A 151 -2.93 4.79 9.83
N PRO A 152 -2.21 5.13 10.90
CA PRO A 152 -1.43 4.16 11.61
C PRO A 152 -2.24 3.20 12.46
N TYR A 153 -1.85 1.93 12.36
CA TYR A 153 -2.26 0.83 13.22
C TYR A 153 -1.21 0.51 14.28
N LEU A 154 0.07 0.85 14.03
CA LEU A 154 1.19 0.57 14.93
C LEU A 154 2.07 1.82 15.14
N THR A 155 2.58 1.97 16.35
CA THR A 155 3.70 2.86 16.66
C THR A 155 4.99 2.10 16.40
N ILE A 156 5.47 2.09 15.15
CA ILE A 156 6.55 1.18 14.75
C ILE A 156 7.91 1.51 15.39
N SER A 157 8.08 2.73 15.90
CA SER A 157 9.24 3.08 16.72
C SER A 157 9.37 2.25 18.01
N LYS A 158 8.28 1.61 18.47
CA LYS A 158 8.33 0.62 19.56
C LYS A 158 8.97 -0.69 19.14
N LEU A 159 9.00 -0.99 17.84
CA LEU A 159 9.66 -2.19 17.29
C LEU A 159 11.12 -1.89 16.97
N ASN A 160 11.38 -0.73 16.38
CA ASN A 160 12.72 -0.24 16.15
C ASN A 160 12.70 1.29 16.21
N PRO A 161 13.39 1.93 17.19
CA PRO A 161 13.38 3.38 17.33
C PRO A 161 13.89 4.11 16.09
N ASN A 162 14.70 3.46 15.25
CA ASN A 162 15.20 4.03 13.99
C ASN A 162 14.09 4.20 12.93
N TYR A 163 12.92 3.58 13.11
CA TYR A 163 11.78 3.74 12.20
C TYR A 163 10.90 4.95 12.55
N GLN A 164 11.32 5.82 13.47
CA GLN A 164 10.60 7.07 13.71
C GLN A 164 10.54 7.88 12.40
N CYS A 165 9.40 8.50 12.11
CA CYS A 165 9.03 9.13 10.85
C CYS A 165 9.12 8.27 9.56
N TYR A 166 9.56 7.03 9.67
CA TYR A 166 9.77 6.11 8.56
C TYR A 166 8.67 5.05 8.55
N SER A 167 7.85 5.03 7.48
CA SER A 167 6.93 3.91 7.17
C SER A 167 6.09 3.41 8.38
N HIS A 168 5.67 4.31 9.26
CA HIS A 168 4.83 3.98 10.39
C HIS A 168 3.52 3.38 9.88
N SER A 169 3.30 2.08 10.09
CA SER A 169 2.06 1.39 9.71
C SER A 169 1.92 0.91 8.26
N LEU A 170 3.01 0.70 7.53
CA LEU A 170 2.95 -0.16 6.35
C LEU A 170 2.80 -1.62 6.80
N THR A 171 1.59 -1.99 7.21
CA THR A 171 1.31 -3.27 7.88
C THR A 171 0.39 -4.13 7.03
N LEU A 172 0.60 -5.44 7.11
CA LEU A 172 -0.32 -6.43 6.57
C LEU A 172 -1.05 -7.13 7.71
N ASP A 173 -2.36 -7.26 7.57
CA ASP A 173 -3.22 -7.98 8.50
C ASP A 173 -2.91 -9.47 8.42
N ILE A 174 -2.94 -10.18 9.54
CA ILE A 174 -2.70 -11.64 9.56
C ILE A 174 -3.72 -12.39 10.43
N SER A 175 -4.51 -11.68 11.23
CA SER A 175 -5.40 -12.29 12.25
C SER A 175 -6.66 -12.99 11.73
N ASN A 176 -6.93 -13.02 10.43
CA ASN A 176 -8.07 -13.77 9.88
C ASN A 176 -7.62 -14.96 9.01
N GLY A 177 -6.44 -15.52 9.32
CA GLY A 177 -5.80 -16.73 8.75
C GLY A 177 -6.35 -17.25 7.42
N LYS A 178 -7.58 -17.78 7.43
CA LYS A 178 -8.30 -18.27 6.25
C LYS A 178 -8.29 -17.32 5.04
N LYS A 179 -8.55 -16.01 5.16
CA LYS A 179 -8.63 -15.16 3.94
C LYS A 179 -7.29 -15.07 3.21
N LEU A 180 -6.22 -14.78 3.96
CA LEU A 180 -4.88 -14.63 3.39
C LEU A 180 -4.24 -15.95 3.02
N ILE A 181 -4.51 -17.02 3.78
CA ILE A 181 -4.09 -18.38 3.43
C ILE A 181 -4.75 -18.79 2.10
N ASN A 182 -6.08 -18.64 1.98
CA ASN A 182 -6.79 -18.97 0.73
C ASN A 182 -6.30 -18.12 -0.45
N GLN A 183 -6.03 -16.82 -0.24
CA GLN A 183 -5.47 -15.97 -1.28
C GLN A 183 -4.05 -16.41 -1.67
N ARG A 184 -3.20 -16.72 -0.68
CA ARG A 184 -1.84 -17.23 -0.91
C ARG A 184 -1.87 -18.53 -1.71
N GLU A 185 -2.74 -19.48 -1.35
CA GLU A 185 -2.93 -20.74 -2.08
C GLU A 185 -3.32 -20.48 -3.55
N LEU A 186 -4.23 -19.53 -3.80
CA LEU A 186 -4.60 -19.14 -5.17
C LEU A 186 -3.43 -18.52 -5.93
N VAL A 187 -2.67 -17.64 -5.28
CA VAL A 187 -1.50 -16.97 -5.87
C VAL A 187 -0.37 -17.95 -6.17
N GLU A 188 -0.12 -18.92 -5.28
CA GLU A 188 0.89 -19.97 -5.44
C GLU A 188 0.45 -21.05 -6.45
N SER A 189 -0.85 -21.15 -6.74
CA SER A 189 -1.36 -22.08 -7.76
C SER A 189 -0.89 -21.74 -9.17
N GLN A 190 -0.92 -22.73 -10.07
CA GLN A 190 -0.58 -22.55 -11.50
C GLN A 190 -1.54 -21.59 -12.23
N ASN A 191 -2.72 -21.30 -11.68
CA ASN A 191 -3.70 -20.41 -12.31
C ASN A 191 -3.27 -18.94 -12.25
N ILE A 192 -2.59 -18.53 -11.17
CA ILE A 192 -2.07 -17.18 -11.00
C ILE A 192 -0.55 -17.20 -11.18
N GLY A 193 0.15 -18.00 -10.37
CA GLY A 193 1.59 -18.04 -10.29
C GLY A 193 2.16 -16.92 -9.42
N ILE A 194 3.04 -17.27 -8.50
CA ILE A 194 3.59 -16.36 -7.49
C ILE A 194 4.30 -15.13 -8.07
N ASP A 195 4.95 -15.27 -9.23
CA ASP A 195 5.63 -14.17 -9.94
C ASP A 195 4.68 -13.29 -10.79
N ASN A 196 3.36 -13.57 -10.75
CA ASN A 196 2.33 -12.78 -11.42
C ASN A 196 1.43 -12.03 -10.44
N CYS A 197 1.73 -12.01 -9.14
CA CYS A 197 0.97 -11.27 -8.13
C CYS A 197 1.85 -10.24 -7.41
N ILE A 198 1.34 -9.03 -7.25
CA ILE A 198 1.97 -7.95 -6.49
C ILE A 198 0.98 -7.35 -5.49
N TYR A 199 1.51 -6.82 -4.39
CA TYR A 199 0.76 -6.04 -3.42
C TYR A 199 1.07 -4.57 -3.66
N VAL A 200 0.03 -3.77 -3.94
CA VAL A 200 0.14 -2.33 -4.19
C VAL A 200 -0.44 -1.58 -3.00
N TYR A 201 0.36 -0.67 -2.44
CA TYR A 201 0.04 0.14 -1.28
C TYR A 201 -0.10 1.60 -1.69
N TRP A 202 -1.32 2.12 -1.66
CA TRP A 202 -1.55 3.57 -1.62
C TRP A 202 -1.36 4.05 -0.20
N TYR A 203 -0.24 4.73 0.03
CA TYR A 203 0.20 5.14 1.34
C TYR A 203 0.16 6.67 1.45
N ASP A 204 -0.65 7.19 2.36
CA ASP A 204 -0.81 8.63 2.56
C ASP A 204 -0.75 8.97 4.05
N LEU A 205 0.47 9.12 4.56
CA LEU A 205 0.72 9.59 5.91
C LEU A 205 1.32 10.98 5.87
N PRO A 206 1.33 11.74 6.99
CA PRO A 206 1.93 13.07 6.99
C PRO A 206 3.41 13.08 6.54
N CYS A 207 4.18 12.06 6.94
CA CYS A 207 5.61 11.99 6.67
C CYS A 207 5.98 11.27 5.37
N VAL A 208 5.26 10.22 4.95
CA VAL A 208 5.56 9.55 3.67
C VAL A 208 4.27 9.32 2.91
N LYS A 209 4.29 9.72 1.63
CA LYS A 209 3.16 9.70 0.73
C LYS A 209 3.60 9.10 -0.61
N GLY A 210 2.78 8.25 -1.19
CA GLY A 210 3.07 7.64 -2.48
C GLY A 210 2.28 6.37 -2.75
N ILE A 211 2.53 5.78 -3.90
CA ILE A 211 2.07 4.45 -4.24
C ILE A 211 3.32 3.57 -4.37
N PHE A 212 3.32 2.45 -3.67
CA PHE A 212 4.45 1.53 -3.58
C PHE A 212 3.98 0.12 -3.84
N TRP A 213 4.86 -0.78 -4.25
CA TRP A 213 4.49 -2.18 -4.42
C TRP A 213 5.59 -3.17 -4.06
N MET A 214 5.17 -4.37 -3.70
CA MET A 214 6.05 -5.50 -3.38
C MET A 214 5.53 -6.75 -4.07
N ALA A 215 6.42 -7.61 -4.60
CA ALA A 215 5.98 -8.88 -5.16
C ALA A 215 5.42 -9.80 -4.07
N ALA A 216 4.38 -10.59 -4.39
CA ALA A 216 3.73 -11.47 -3.44
C ALA A 216 4.72 -12.42 -2.73
N LYS A 217 5.73 -12.95 -3.45
CA LYS A 217 6.80 -13.77 -2.85
C LYS A 217 7.53 -13.08 -1.69
N HIS A 218 7.79 -11.78 -1.79
CA HIS A 218 8.49 -11.03 -0.75
C HIS A 218 7.55 -10.72 0.42
N VAL A 219 6.27 -10.43 0.13
CA VAL A 219 5.23 -10.28 1.16
C VAL A 219 5.09 -11.56 1.97
N TYR A 220 5.02 -12.72 1.32
CA TYR A 220 4.89 -14.01 2.00
C TYR A 220 6.17 -14.38 2.77
N LYS A 221 7.35 -14.02 2.27
CA LYS A 221 8.58 -14.14 3.04
C LYS A 221 8.52 -13.34 4.35
N HIS A 222 7.98 -12.12 4.34
CA HIS A 222 7.78 -11.34 5.58
C HIS A 222 6.74 -11.98 6.49
N GLN A 223 5.66 -12.51 5.92
CA GLN A 223 4.64 -13.23 6.67
C GLN A 223 5.19 -14.47 7.38
N ASP A 224 6.10 -15.20 6.75
CA ASP A 224 6.66 -16.44 7.29
C ASP A 224 7.75 -16.21 8.34
N ASN A 225 8.48 -15.08 8.25
CA ASN A 225 9.68 -14.84 9.06
C ASN A 225 9.51 -13.79 10.17
N GLN A 226 8.47 -12.96 10.15
CA GLN A 226 8.29 -11.91 11.16
C GLN A 226 7.47 -12.37 12.37
N THR A 227 7.85 -11.89 13.54
CA THR A 227 6.98 -11.94 14.72
C THR A 227 5.73 -11.08 14.49
N THR A 228 4.58 -11.63 14.86
CA THR A 228 3.30 -10.95 14.75
C THR A 228 3.15 -9.91 15.85
N TYR A 229 2.65 -8.73 15.52
CA TYR A 229 2.34 -7.68 16.49
C TYR A 229 0.85 -7.53 16.65
N GLU A 230 0.39 -7.39 17.89
CA GLU A 230 -1.02 -7.11 18.17
C GLU A 230 -1.19 -5.61 18.43
N ARG A 231 -1.98 -4.94 17.57
CA ARG A 231 -2.34 -3.55 17.83
C ARG A 231 -3.35 -3.46 18.96
N ARG A 232 -3.39 -2.32 19.65
CA ARG A 232 -4.40 -2.05 20.67
C ARG A 232 -5.81 -2.15 20.07
N ILE A 233 -6.68 -2.88 20.77
CA ILE A 233 -8.11 -3.02 20.44
C ILE A 233 -8.82 -1.72 20.79
N VAL A 234 -9.68 -1.24 19.89
CA VAL A 234 -10.53 -0.05 20.06
C VAL A 234 -12.01 -0.42 20.04
N PRO A 235 -12.93 0.43 20.54
CA PRO A 235 -14.36 0.10 20.59
C PRO A 235 -14.95 -0.35 19.24
N GLY A 236 -14.52 0.27 18.13
CA GLY A 236 -14.97 -0.09 16.77
C GLY A 236 -14.52 -1.46 16.26
N ASP A 237 -13.57 -2.12 16.95
CA ASP A 237 -13.10 -3.45 16.58
C ASP A 237 -14.04 -4.58 17.03
N LYS A 238 -15.00 -4.27 17.92
CA LYS A 238 -15.93 -5.24 18.48
C LYS A 238 -17.33 -5.06 17.88
N THR A 239 -18.08 -6.14 17.79
CA THR A 239 -19.53 -6.09 17.51
C THR A 239 -20.27 -5.49 18.72
N PRO A 240 -21.56 -5.10 18.59
CA PRO A 240 -22.36 -4.68 19.74
C PRO A 240 -22.41 -5.72 20.88
N GLN A 241 -22.25 -7.01 20.55
CA GLN A 241 -22.19 -8.13 21.50
C GLN A 241 -20.77 -8.39 22.05
N GLY A 242 -19.79 -7.52 21.76
CA GLY A 242 -18.43 -7.58 22.30
C GLY A 242 -17.47 -8.54 21.58
N LYS A 243 -17.88 -9.22 20.49
CA LYS A 243 -17.01 -10.12 19.73
C LYS A 243 -16.02 -9.33 18.88
N LEU A 244 -14.75 -9.74 18.84
CA LEU A 244 -13.75 -9.13 17.98
C LEU A 244 -14.07 -9.41 16.51
N ARG A 245 -14.27 -8.36 15.71
CA ARG A 245 -14.48 -8.45 14.25
C ARG A 245 -13.31 -7.92 13.43
N ALA A 246 -12.46 -7.09 14.02
CA ALA A 246 -11.34 -6.50 13.32
C ALA A 246 -10.07 -7.36 13.39
N ALA A 247 -9.25 -7.26 12.35
CA ALA A 247 -7.92 -7.85 12.36
C ALA A 247 -6.96 -6.99 13.21
N VAL A 248 -6.47 -7.58 14.30
CA VAL A 248 -5.60 -6.95 15.30
C VAL A 248 -4.15 -7.43 15.21
N LYS A 249 -3.91 -8.64 14.68
CA LYS A 249 -2.56 -9.12 14.43
C LYS A 249 -2.07 -8.62 13.09
N LYS A 250 -0.86 -8.06 13.08
CA LYS A 250 -0.23 -7.42 11.93
C LYS A 250 1.22 -7.86 11.82
N ILE A 251 1.75 -7.85 10.60
CA ILE A 251 3.20 -7.82 10.32
C ILE A 251 3.56 -6.47 9.69
N TYR A 252 4.85 -6.13 9.70
CA TYR A 252 5.34 -4.93 9.04
C TYR A 252 5.92 -5.27 7.67
N LEU A 253 5.66 -4.44 6.67
CA LEU A 253 6.32 -4.54 5.37
C LEU A 253 7.26 -3.35 5.22
N PRO A 254 8.58 -3.56 5.14
CA PRO A 254 9.53 -2.46 5.08
C PRO A 254 9.43 -1.68 3.77
N LEU A 255 9.26 -0.36 3.87
CA LEU A 255 9.10 0.49 2.70
C LEU A 255 10.34 0.50 1.78
N HIS A 256 11.55 0.38 2.34
CA HIS A 256 12.80 0.32 1.56
C HIS A 256 12.93 -0.96 0.73
N GLU A 257 12.15 -1.99 1.04
CA GLU A 257 12.06 -3.21 0.23
C GLU A 257 10.98 -3.11 -0.86
N MET A 258 10.19 -2.03 -0.88
CA MET A 258 9.15 -1.81 -1.89
C MET A 258 9.67 -1.03 -3.09
N ASN A 259 9.12 -1.37 -4.25
CA ASN A 259 9.35 -0.69 -5.50
C ASN A 259 8.38 0.50 -5.67
N ASP A 260 8.77 1.44 -6.53
CA ASP A 260 7.99 2.65 -6.82
C ASP A 260 6.88 2.34 -7.82
N PHE A 261 5.77 3.08 -7.78
CA PHE A 261 4.60 2.84 -8.62
C PHE A 261 4.90 2.71 -10.13
N TYR A 262 5.73 3.59 -10.68
CA TYR A 262 6.07 3.63 -12.10
C TYR A 262 6.74 2.32 -12.57
N SER A 263 7.48 1.65 -11.69
CA SER A 263 8.13 0.38 -12.03
C SER A 263 7.13 -0.75 -12.31
N ILE A 264 5.86 -0.64 -11.89
CA ILE A 264 4.78 -1.58 -12.28
C ILE A 264 4.65 -1.60 -13.81
N PHE A 265 4.66 -0.43 -14.46
CA PHE A 265 4.53 -0.36 -15.92
C PHE A 265 5.75 -0.94 -16.63
N SER A 266 6.93 -0.80 -16.04
CA SER A 266 8.15 -1.45 -16.54
C SER A 266 8.05 -2.97 -16.45
N LEU A 267 7.50 -3.49 -15.35
CA LEU A 267 7.21 -4.92 -15.18
C LEU A 267 6.18 -5.43 -16.21
N ILE A 268 5.11 -4.68 -16.45
CA ILE A 268 4.09 -5.03 -17.45
C ILE A 268 4.72 -5.05 -18.85
N ARG A 269 5.46 -4.02 -19.25
CA ARG A 269 6.17 -3.97 -20.53
C ARG A 269 7.14 -5.12 -20.70
N ALA A 270 7.85 -5.52 -19.63
CA ALA A 270 8.71 -6.70 -19.67
C ALA A 270 7.93 -7.98 -19.93
N LYS A 271 6.81 -8.21 -19.23
CA LYS A 271 5.94 -9.38 -19.45
C LYS A 271 5.33 -9.40 -20.86
N LEU A 272 4.90 -8.25 -21.38
CA LEU A 272 4.36 -8.14 -22.74
C LEU A 272 5.38 -8.52 -23.83
N ARG A 273 6.67 -8.17 -23.65
CA ARG A 273 7.72 -8.57 -24.60
C ARG A 273 7.94 -10.08 -24.68
N HIS A 274 7.62 -10.81 -23.61
CA HIS A 274 7.76 -12.26 -23.53
C HIS A 274 6.46 -13.00 -23.85
N MET A 275 5.37 -12.28 -24.15
CA MET A 275 4.17 -12.94 -24.62
C MET A 275 4.36 -13.43 -26.06
N PRO A 276 3.90 -14.65 -26.39
CA PRO A 276 3.94 -15.14 -27.75
C PRO A 276 3.14 -14.18 -28.65
N LYS A 277 3.81 -13.63 -29.67
CA LYS A 277 3.15 -12.88 -30.73
C LYS A 277 2.20 -13.83 -31.44
N LYS A 278 0.94 -13.41 -31.59
CA LYS A 278 0.00 -14.10 -32.48
C LYS A 278 0.46 -13.96 -33.92
#